data_AF-A0A523C3S9-F1
#
_entry.id   AF-A0A523C3S9-F1
#
_cell.length_a   1.000
_cell.length_b   1.000
_cell.length_c   1.000
_cell.angle_alpha   90.00
_cell.angle_beta   90.00
_cell.angle_gamma   90.00
#
_symmetry.space_group_name_H-M   'P 1'
#
loop_
_entity.id
_entity.type
_entity.pdbx_description
1 polymer ?
#
loop_
_entity_poly.entity_id
_entity_poly.type
_entity_poly.pdbx_seq_one_letter_code
_entity_poly.pdbx_strand_id
1 'polypeptide(L)'
;MERALKAPREEPRGLSFGEFTRLADRIVDEIPPRLCRELNGGFVALPEEKRDGELLVLGEYVWDGLLGRRVVLYYGSFAALLRDSPRGVWEREIRRTVRHELRHHLESLAGVDDLAREDLEFLARFHEGQ
;
A
#
# COMPACT_ATOMS: atom_id res chain seq x y z
N MET A 1 23.80 -39.72 -16.15
CA MET A 1 23.59 -38.26 -16.33
C MET A 1 22.76 -37.76 -15.16
N GLU A 2 23.40 -37.45 -14.03
CA GLU A 2 22.73 -36.89 -12.86
C GLU A 2 22.28 -35.47 -13.16
N ARG A 3 20.98 -35.28 -13.27
CA ARG A 3 20.36 -33.96 -13.38
C ARG A 3 20.32 -33.40 -11.96
N ALA A 4 21.33 -32.62 -11.59
CA ALA A 4 21.33 -31.89 -10.34
C ALA A 4 20.14 -30.93 -10.34
N LEU A 5 19.09 -31.27 -9.57
CA LEU A 5 18.05 -30.32 -9.20
C LEU A 5 18.74 -29.24 -8.37
N LYS A 6 19.04 -28.10 -9.01
CA LYS A 6 19.51 -26.90 -8.32
C LYS A 6 18.46 -26.57 -7.26
N ALA A 7 18.83 -26.66 -5.99
CA ALA A 7 17.95 -26.27 -4.88
C ALA A 7 17.31 -24.90 -5.19
N PRO A 8 16.01 -24.69 -4.88
CA PRO A 8 15.38 -23.39 -5.10
C PRO A 8 16.22 -22.34 -4.38
N ARG A 9 16.67 -21.32 -5.13
CA ARG A 9 17.36 -20.18 -4.54
C ARG A 9 16.40 -19.58 -3.52
N GLU A 10 16.75 -19.61 -2.24
CA GLU A 10 15.94 -18.95 -1.22
C GLU A 10 15.81 -17.48 -1.60
N GLU A 11 14.60 -17.06 -1.92
CA GLU A 11 14.34 -15.65 -2.20
C GLU A 11 14.53 -14.85 -0.90
N PRO A 12 15.17 -13.68 -0.96
CA PRO A 12 15.31 -12.83 0.22
C PRO A 12 13.91 -12.50 0.79
N ARG A 13 13.76 -12.74 2.09
CA ARG A 13 12.55 -12.43 2.87
C ARG A 13 12.66 -11.02 3.45
N GLY A 14 11.53 -10.32 3.48
CA GLY A 14 11.48 -8.92 3.91
C GLY A 14 12.07 -7.96 2.87
N LEU A 15 11.76 -6.68 3.02
CA LEU A 15 12.35 -5.60 2.24
C LEU A 15 12.90 -4.54 3.19
N SER A 16 14.02 -3.93 2.84
CA SER A 16 14.44 -2.66 3.45
C SER A 16 13.57 -1.50 2.96
N PHE A 17 13.55 -0.37 3.69
CA PHE A 17 12.82 0.82 3.27
C PHE A 17 13.19 1.27 1.85
N GLY A 18 14.48 1.29 1.50
CA GLY A 18 14.91 1.66 0.16
C GLY A 18 14.46 0.69 -0.94
N GLU A 19 14.36 -0.62 -0.64
CA GLU A 19 13.81 -1.60 -1.58
C GLU A 19 12.30 -1.50 -1.71
N PHE A 20 11.62 -1.16 -0.62
CA PHE A 20 10.19 -0.86 -0.59
C PHE A 20 9.89 0.37 -1.47
N THR A 21 10.58 1.48 -1.28
CA THR A 21 10.39 2.70 -2.09
C THR A 21 10.61 2.41 -3.57
N ARG A 22 11.72 1.76 -3.95
CA ARG A 22 11.97 1.37 -5.35
C ARG A 22 10.91 0.43 -5.92
N LEU A 23 10.32 -0.42 -5.09
CA LEU A 23 9.24 -1.30 -5.52
C LEU A 23 7.94 -0.51 -5.71
N ALA A 24 7.61 0.39 -4.78
CA ALA A 24 6.47 1.29 -4.87
C ALA A 24 6.57 2.20 -6.10
N ASP A 25 7.72 2.83 -6.35
CA ASP A 25 7.96 3.70 -7.51
C ASP A 25 7.68 2.95 -8.81
N ARG A 26 8.24 1.74 -8.98
CA ARG A 26 7.96 0.91 -10.17
C ARG A 26 6.48 0.60 -10.36
N ILE A 27 5.76 0.34 -9.26
CA ILE A 27 4.31 0.08 -9.30
C ILE A 27 3.55 1.35 -9.70
N VAL A 28 3.96 2.50 -9.19
CA VAL A 28 3.35 3.81 -9.49
C VAL A 28 3.60 4.21 -10.94
N ASP A 29 4.79 3.94 -11.49
CA ASP A 29 5.13 4.20 -12.89
C ASP A 29 4.24 3.43 -13.89
N GLU A 30 3.65 2.32 -13.47
CA GLU A 30 2.69 1.54 -14.28
C GLU A 30 1.29 2.16 -14.30
N ILE A 31 0.99 3.14 -13.43
CA ILE A 31 -0.33 3.75 -13.31
C ILE A 31 -0.56 4.72 -14.49
N PRO A 32 -1.69 4.62 -15.21
CA PRO A 32 -2.03 5.58 -16.25
C PRO A 32 -2.07 7.02 -15.70
N PRO A 33 -1.32 7.99 -16.28
CA PRO A 33 -1.21 9.35 -15.75
C PRO A 33 -2.54 10.07 -15.54
N ARG A 34 -3.55 9.75 -16.36
CA ARG A 34 -4.92 10.27 -16.23
C ARG A 34 -5.57 9.99 -14.86
N LEU A 35 -5.21 8.89 -14.20
CA LEU A 35 -5.75 8.53 -12.89
C LEU A 35 -5.07 9.31 -11.76
N CYS A 36 -3.88 9.86 -12.00
CA CYS A 36 -3.13 10.68 -11.06
C CYS A 36 -3.46 12.18 -11.20
N ARG A 37 -4.47 12.55 -12.01
CA ARG A 37 -4.89 13.96 -12.16
C ARG A 37 -5.27 14.51 -10.79
N GLU A 38 -4.82 15.73 -10.49
CA GLU A 38 -5.07 16.41 -9.21
C GLU A 38 -4.44 15.73 -7.97
N LEU A 39 -3.68 14.64 -8.13
CA LEU A 39 -2.86 14.04 -7.06
C LEU A 39 -1.51 14.78 -6.96
N ASN A 40 -1.58 16.08 -6.64
CA ASN A 40 -0.45 17.01 -6.73
C ASN A 40 0.68 16.74 -5.70
N GLY A 41 0.39 16.06 -4.59
CA GLY A 41 1.40 15.57 -3.66
C GLY A 41 1.96 14.19 -4.02
N GLY A 42 1.43 13.55 -5.06
CA GLY A 42 1.91 12.28 -5.60
C GLY A 42 1.79 11.11 -4.60
N PHE A 43 2.72 10.16 -4.73
CA PHE A 43 2.86 9.02 -3.83
C PHE A 43 4.06 9.25 -2.91
N VAL A 44 3.88 9.03 -1.62
CA VAL A 44 4.89 9.26 -0.59
C VAL A 44 5.07 7.97 0.21
N ALA A 45 6.30 7.48 0.31
CA ALA A 45 6.65 6.38 1.19
C ALA A 45 7.27 6.93 2.49
N LEU A 46 6.77 6.47 3.63
CA LEU A 46 7.20 6.89 4.97
C LEU A 46 7.77 5.69 5.74
N PRO A 47 8.91 5.83 6.44
CA PRO A 47 9.51 4.73 7.20
C PRO A 47 8.67 4.32 8.43
N GLU A 48 7.80 5.20 8.91
CA GLU A 48 7.00 5.02 10.11
C GLU A 48 5.96 3.89 9.96
N GLU A 49 5.60 3.29 11.10
CA GLU A 49 4.42 2.45 11.23
C GLU A 49 3.24 3.35 11.62
N LYS A 50 2.07 3.11 11.02
CA LYS A 50 0.82 3.77 11.38
C LYS A 50 -0.21 2.73 11.83
N ARG A 51 -0.91 3.06 12.91
CA ARG A 51 -2.01 2.27 13.44
C ARG A 51 -3.25 3.13 13.60
N ASP A 52 -4.40 2.48 13.44
CA ASP A 52 -5.69 2.98 13.89
C ASP A 52 -6.28 1.94 14.85
N GLY A 53 -6.25 2.26 16.15
CA GLY A 53 -6.47 1.27 17.20
C GLY A 53 -5.49 0.10 17.10
N GLU A 54 -6.02 -1.12 16.94
CA GLU A 54 -5.23 -2.34 16.81
C GLU A 54 -4.80 -2.65 15.36
N LEU A 55 -5.35 -1.93 14.38
CA LEU A 55 -5.17 -2.19 12.96
C LEU A 55 -3.95 -1.46 12.39
N LEU A 56 -3.24 -2.13 11.48
CA LEU A 56 -2.15 -1.54 10.71
C LEU A 56 -2.70 -0.77 9.51
N VAL A 57 -2.37 0.51 9.41
CA VAL A 57 -2.66 1.34 8.23
C VAL A 57 -1.50 1.20 7.25
N LEU A 58 -1.72 0.48 6.15
CA LEU A 58 -0.69 0.24 5.13
C LEU A 58 -0.50 1.45 4.21
N GLY A 59 -1.60 2.11 3.86
CA GLY A 59 -1.60 3.35 3.11
C GLY A 59 -2.84 4.16 3.41
N GLU A 60 -2.81 5.42 3.01
CA GLU A 60 -3.96 6.31 3.07
C GLU A 60 -3.89 7.37 1.98
N TYR A 61 -5.04 7.69 1.40
CA TYR A 61 -5.24 8.89 0.63
C TYR A 61 -5.50 10.09 1.54
N VAL A 62 -4.64 11.10 1.46
CA VAL A 62 -4.74 12.33 2.25
C VAL A 62 -5.06 13.50 1.34
N TRP A 63 -6.04 14.30 1.77
CA TRP A 63 -6.32 15.61 1.19
C TRP A 63 -6.26 16.67 2.29
N ASP A 64 -5.27 17.57 2.19
CA ASP A 64 -5.18 18.74 3.06
C ASP A 64 -4.90 20.02 2.28
N GLY A 65 -5.18 21.17 2.90
CA GLY A 65 -5.06 22.48 2.25
C GLY A 65 -3.63 22.97 2.05
N LEU A 66 -2.62 22.31 2.64
CA LEU A 66 -1.23 22.76 2.61
C LEU A 66 -0.41 22.00 1.56
N LEU A 67 -0.53 20.68 1.55
CA LEU A 67 0.23 19.75 0.71
C LEU A 67 -0.62 19.15 -0.41
N GLY A 68 -1.93 19.40 -0.41
CA GLY A 68 -2.85 18.91 -1.43
C GLY A 68 -3.21 17.44 -1.28
N ARG A 69 -3.46 16.78 -2.41
CA ARG A 69 -3.89 15.38 -2.50
C ARG A 69 -2.69 14.47 -2.72
N ARG A 70 -2.54 13.46 -1.88
CA ARG A 70 -1.43 12.49 -1.94
C ARG A 70 -1.87 11.12 -1.48
N VAL A 71 -1.14 10.10 -1.91
CA VAL A 71 -1.21 8.76 -1.34
C VAL A 71 0.04 8.55 -0.48
N VAL A 72 -0.16 8.15 0.78
CA VAL A 72 0.93 7.82 1.69
C VAL A 72 0.99 6.31 1.87
N LEU A 73 2.18 5.72 1.83
CA LEU A 73 2.44 4.32 2.11
C LEU A 73 3.38 4.19 3.32
N TYR A 74 2.97 3.42 4.32
CA TYR A 74 3.68 3.26 5.59
C TYR A 74 4.54 2.00 5.61
N TYR A 75 5.82 2.13 5.30
CA TYR A 75 6.74 1.00 5.28
C TYR A 75 6.77 0.27 6.63
N GLY A 76 6.75 0.98 7.76
CA GLY A 76 6.72 0.36 9.08
C GLY A 76 5.53 -0.59 9.24
N SER A 77 4.37 -0.20 8.73
CA SER A 77 3.16 -1.04 8.74
C SER A 77 3.29 -2.27 7.85
N PHE A 78 3.82 -2.11 6.63
CA PHE A 78 4.11 -3.26 5.76
C PHE A 78 5.15 -4.19 6.39
N ALA A 79 6.19 -3.66 7.03
CA ALA A 79 7.23 -4.43 7.70
C ALA A 79 6.70 -5.18 8.92
N ALA A 80 5.75 -4.61 9.65
CA ALA A 80 5.05 -5.31 10.74
C ALA A 80 4.20 -6.47 10.21
N LEU A 81 3.52 -6.28 9.08
CA LEU A 81 2.64 -7.28 8.48
C LEU A 81 3.38 -8.39 7.72
N LEU A 82 4.47 -8.05 7.00
CA LEU A 82 5.08 -8.90 5.96
C LEU A 82 6.55 -9.23 6.21
N ARG A 83 7.07 -9.01 7.43
CA ARG A 83 8.50 -9.15 7.78
C ARG A 83 9.19 -10.38 7.16
N ASP A 84 8.57 -11.54 7.28
CA ASP A 84 9.12 -12.83 6.84
C ASP A 84 8.56 -13.31 5.48
N SER A 85 7.81 -12.44 4.81
CA SER A 85 7.22 -12.75 3.51
C SER A 85 8.22 -12.58 2.37
N PRO A 86 8.14 -13.40 1.31
CA PRO A 86 8.96 -13.25 0.12
C PRO A 86 8.59 -11.96 -0.64
N ARG A 87 9.52 -11.45 -1.44
CA ARG A 87 9.35 -10.21 -2.22
C ARG A 87 8.08 -10.19 -3.07
N GLY A 88 7.66 -11.32 -3.64
CA GLY A 88 6.43 -11.39 -4.45
C GLY A 88 5.14 -11.10 -3.65
N VAL A 89 5.12 -11.40 -2.34
CA VAL A 89 4.00 -11.05 -1.46
C VAL A 89 4.00 -9.55 -1.16
N TRP A 90 5.17 -8.97 -0.90
CA TRP A 90 5.32 -7.52 -0.76
C TRP A 90 4.83 -6.76 -1.99
N GLU A 91 5.24 -7.17 -3.18
CA GLU A 91 4.80 -6.54 -4.43
C GLU A 91 3.28 -6.62 -4.60
N ARG A 92 2.69 -7.78 -4.33
CA ARG A 92 1.23 -7.94 -4.36
C ARG A 92 0.51 -7.01 -3.39
N GLU A 93 0.99 -6.92 -2.15
CA GLU A 93 0.32 -6.09 -1.14
C GLU A 93 0.47 -4.60 -1.45
N ILE A 94 1.66 -4.14 -1.85
CA ILE A 94 1.88 -2.75 -2.27
C ILE A 94 0.97 -2.41 -3.45
N ARG A 95 0.87 -3.28 -4.47
CA ARG A 95 -0.04 -3.07 -5.61
C ARG A 95 -1.50 -2.99 -5.17
N ARG A 96 -1.91 -3.82 -4.22
CA ARG A 96 -3.27 -3.81 -3.67
C ARG A 96 -3.55 -2.49 -2.95
N THR A 97 -2.67 -2.07 -2.03
CA THR A 97 -2.80 -0.81 -1.29
C THR A 97 -2.82 0.39 -2.24
N VAL A 98 -1.87 0.48 -3.17
CA VAL A 98 -1.82 1.57 -4.16
C VAL A 98 -3.12 1.67 -4.97
N ARG A 99 -3.68 0.54 -5.42
CA ARG A 99 -4.96 0.53 -6.14
C ARG A 99 -6.12 0.99 -5.28
N HIS A 100 -6.12 0.60 -4.00
CA HIS A 100 -7.15 0.99 -3.05
C HIS A 100 -7.10 2.51 -2.81
N GLU A 101 -5.93 3.07 -2.48
CA GLU A 101 -5.78 4.52 -2.28
C GLU A 101 -6.04 5.34 -3.54
N LEU A 102 -5.68 4.81 -4.72
CA LEU A 102 -5.99 5.48 -5.98
C LEU A 102 -7.50 5.48 -6.27
N ARG A 103 -8.23 4.44 -5.88
CA ARG A 103 -9.69 4.41 -5.96
C ARG A 103 -10.30 5.49 -5.05
N HIS A 104 -9.82 5.59 -3.81
CA HIS A 104 -10.21 6.66 -2.87
C HIS A 104 -10.03 8.05 -3.47
N HIS A 105 -8.88 8.29 -4.12
CA HIS A 105 -8.61 9.54 -4.84
C HIS A 105 -9.65 9.82 -5.94
N LEU A 106 -9.95 8.84 -6.80
CA LEU A 106 -10.87 9.02 -7.92
C LEU A 106 -12.32 9.24 -7.47
N GLU A 107 -12.76 8.55 -6.42
CA GLU A 107 -14.09 8.72 -5.82
C GLU A 107 -14.21 10.08 -5.12
N SER A 108 -13.15 10.52 -4.42
CA SER A 108 -13.06 11.88 -3.87
C SER A 108 -13.19 12.96 -4.97
N LEU A 109 -12.55 12.77 -6.12
CA LEU A 109 -12.71 13.67 -7.28
C LEU A 109 -14.12 13.63 -7.90
N ALA A 110 -14.80 12.48 -7.82
CA ALA A 110 -16.17 12.32 -8.30
C ALA A 110 -17.22 12.86 -7.31
N GLY A 111 -16.81 13.27 -6.11
CA GLY A 111 -17.72 13.72 -5.05
C GLY A 111 -18.59 12.59 -4.49
N VAL A 112 -18.14 11.34 -4.60
CA VAL A 112 -18.85 10.15 -4.12
C VAL A 112 -18.31 9.79 -2.73
N ASP A 113 -19.20 9.71 -1.74
CA ASP A 113 -18.88 9.41 -0.33
C ASP A 113 -19.25 7.96 0.07
N ASP A 114 -19.14 7.01 -0.87
CA ASP A 114 -19.35 5.58 -0.59
C ASP A 114 -18.18 4.96 0.22
N LEU A 115 -17.13 5.76 0.49
CA LEU A 115 -15.83 5.36 1.01
C LEU A 115 -15.75 5.21 2.53
N ALA A 116 -16.33 6.17 3.27
CA ALA A 116 -16.45 6.05 4.71
C ALA A 116 -17.14 4.73 5.08
N ARG A 117 -18.07 4.26 4.25
CA ARG A 117 -18.78 3.01 4.49
C ARG A 117 -17.91 1.76 4.33
N GLU A 118 -17.04 1.63 3.32
CA GLU A 118 -16.21 0.42 3.17
C GLU A 118 -15.18 0.32 4.32
N ASP A 119 -14.59 1.44 4.73
CA ASP A 119 -13.68 1.49 5.87
C ASP A 119 -14.42 1.22 7.19
N LEU A 120 -15.60 1.82 7.39
CA LEU A 120 -16.45 1.54 8.56
C LEU A 120 -16.93 0.07 8.58
N GLU A 121 -17.25 -0.52 7.43
CA GLU A 121 -17.63 -1.93 7.32
C GLU A 121 -16.45 -2.85 7.64
N PHE A 122 -15.23 -2.52 7.20
CA PHE A 122 -14.03 -3.26 7.58
C PHE A 122 -13.79 -3.20 9.08
N LEU A 123 -13.86 -1.99 9.67
CA LEU A 123 -13.74 -1.78 11.11
C LEU A 123 -14.82 -2.55 11.87
N ALA A 124 -16.09 -2.48 11.44
CA ALA A 124 -17.21 -3.18 12.07
C ALA A 124 -17.00 -4.70 12.06
N ARG A 125 -16.61 -5.29 10.92
CA ARG A 125 -16.32 -6.72 10.82
C ARG A 125 -15.15 -7.16 11.70
N PHE A 126 -14.14 -6.31 11.86
CA PHE A 126 -13.02 -6.60 12.76
C PHE A 126 -13.46 -6.63 14.22
N HIS A 127 -14.31 -5.69 14.64
CA HIS A 127 -14.84 -5.64 16.00
C HIS A 127 -15.85 -6.76 16.31
N GLU A 128 -16.63 -7.24 15.33
CA GLU A 128 -17.58 -8.35 15.51
C GLU A 128 -16.90 -9.74 15.57
N GLY A 129 -15.64 -9.86 15.13
CA GLY A 129 -14.87 -11.11 15.13
C GLY A 129 -14.07 -11.41 16.39
N GLN A 130 -14.26 -10.64 17.47
CA GLN A 130 -13.60 -10.80 18.78
C GLN A 130 -14.49 -11.49 19.82
#